data_AF-A0ABD7FXD4-F1
#
_entry.id   AF-A0ABD7FXD4-F1
#
_cell.length_a   1.000
_cell.length_b   1.000
_cell.length_c   1.000
_cell.angle_alpha   90.00
_cell.angle_beta   90.00
_cell.angle_gamma   90.00
#
_symmetry.space_group_name_H-M   'P 1'
#
loop_
_entity.id
_entity.type
_entity.pdbx_description
1 polymer ?
#
loop_
_entity_poly.entity_id
_entity_poly.type
_entity_poly.pdbx_seq_one_letter_code
_entity_poly.pdbx_strand_id
1 'polypeptide(L)'
;MITEILKFIALCIPVLGAIRFFRDLDEYKVKKNKDRYEIYKRLKELVDDSLTKNYPEILVLISCMTSRKLSPSEIEWFVKQPGAFHYIGDYGVGGCKYLRLDIDNNKFLFTDKVDSLKKRIAERFKVFGFVFFILCILLLLLSVLLTISSDSSLKMVYYFASLLIIIFALIAVASSFRSLDKAWELNDVTVGNYS
;
A
#
# COMPACT_ATOMS: atom_id res chain seq x y z
N MET A 1 -18.66 -29.86 36.20
CA MET A 1 -19.05 -30.43 34.89
C MET A 1 -19.58 -29.38 33.93
N ILE A 2 -20.64 -28.62 34.28
CA ILE A 2 -21.20 -27.55 33.43
C ILE A 2 -20.18 -26.43 33.10
N THR A 3 -19.37 -26.01 34.07
CA THR A 3 -18.33 -24.99 33.90
C THR A 3 -17.21 -25.41 32.95
N GLU A 4 -16.86 -26.69 32.93
CA GLU A 4 -15.84 -27.24 32.02
C GLU A 4 -16.39 -27.36 30.59
N ILE A 5 -17.67 -27.71 30.44
CA ILE A 5 -18.38 -27.68 29.16
C ILE A 5 -18.46 -26.24 28.61
N LEU A 6 -18.75 -25.25 29.46
CA LEU A 6 -18.78 -23.83 29.07
C LEU A 6 -17.41 -23.32 28.62
N LYS A 7 -16.32 -23.68 29.33
CA LYS A 7 -14.94 -23.34 28.91
C LYS A 7 -14.58 -23.98 27.58
N PHE A 8 -14.98 -25.23 27.37
CA PHE A 8 -14.76 -25.94 26.11
C PHE A 8 -15.51 -25.27 24.94
N ILE A 9 -16.78 -24.92 25.13
CA ILE A 9 -17.57 -24.17 24.13
C ILE A 9 -16.94 -22.81 23.85
N ALA A 10 -16.52 -22.08 24.89
CA ALA A 10 -15.86 -20.78 24.76
C ALA A 10 -14.54 -20.86 23.98
N LEU A 11 -13.83 -21.99 24.04
CA LEU A 11 -12.60 -22.24 23.28
C LEU A 11 -12.88 -22.61 21.82
N CYS A 12 -14.01 -23.25 21.54
CA CYS A 12 -14.41 -23.61 20.17
C CYS A 12 -14.94 -22.43 19.35
N ILE A 13 -15.56 -21.42 19.99
CA ILE A 13 -16.12 -20.24 19.30
C ILE A 13 -15.05 -19.45 18.50
N PRO A 14 -13.87 -19.12 19.05
CA PRO A 14 -12.79 -18.48 18.30
C PRO A 14 -12.30 -19.31 17.11
N VAL A 15 -12.24 -20.64 17.25
CA VAL A 15 -11.79 -21.55 16.18
C VAL A 15 -12.79 -21.54 15.02
N LEU A 16 -14.08 -21.65 15.31
CA LEU A 16 -15.14 -21.55 14.29
C LEU A 16 -15.18 -20.15 13.64
N GLY A 17 -14.94 -19.10 14.43
CA GLY A 17 -14.82 -17.73 13.93
C GLY A 17 -13.62 -17.54 13.00
N ALA A 18 -12.47 -18.10 13.35
CA ALA A 18 -11.26 -18.06 12.54
C ALA A 18 -11.45 -18.78 11.20
N ILE A 19 -12.08 -19.96 11.19
CA ILE A 19 -12.37 -20.70 9.95
C ILE A 19 -13.26 -19.86 9.00
N ARG A 20 -14.32 -19.23 9.53
CA ARG A 20 -15.16 -18.33 8.72
C ARG A 20 -14.36 -17.14 8.20
N PHE A 21 -13.57 -16.51 9.07
CA PHE A 21 -12.74 -15.38 8.69
C PHE A 21 -11.76 -15.73 7.56
N PHE A 22 -11.09 -16.89 7.63
CA PHE A 22 -10.20 -17.34 6.55
C PHE A 22 -10.95 -17.60 5.24
N ARG A 23 -12.14 -18.19 5.31
CA ARG A 23 -12.98 -18.38 4.10
C ARG A 23 -13.40 -17.05 3.48
N ASP A 24 -13.85 -16.10 4.31
CA ASP A 24 -14.28 -14.78 3.85
C ASP A 24 -13.09 -14.01 3.21
N LEU A 25 -11.87 -14.21 3.74
CA LEU A 25 -10.65 -13.65 3.14
C LEU A 25 -10.37 -14.23 1.75
N ASP A 26 -10.57 -15.53 1.55
CA ASP A 26 -10.33 -16.16 0.26
C ASP A 26 -11.42 -15.81 -0.77
N GLU A 27 -12.68 -15.77 -0.35
CA GLU A 27 -13.78 -15.26 -1.18
C GLU A 27 -13.53 -13.80 -1.60
N TYR A 28 -13.05 -12.96 -0.67
CA TYR A 28 -12.67 -11.59 -0.97
C TYR A 28 -11.53 -11.49 -2.00
N LYS A 29 -10.50 -12.33 -1.89
CA LYS A 29 -9.39 -12.37 -2.87
C LYS A 29 -9.90 -12.76 -4.26
N VAL A 30 -10.73 -13.79 -4.35
CA VAL A 30 -11.29 -14.26 -5.63
C VAL A 30 -12.16 -13.18 -6.26
N LYS A 31 -13.06 -12.58 -5.48
CA LYS A 31 -13.91 -11.48 -5.94
C LYS A 31 -13.07 -10.30 -6.45
N LYS A 32 -12.06 -9.89 -5.68
CA LYS A 32 -11.14 -8.82 -6.07
C LYS A 32 -10.43 -9.12 -7.39
N ASN A 33 -9.97 -10.35 -7.60
CA ASN A 33 -9.31 -10.73 -8.86
C ASN A 33 -10.28 -10.70 -10.04
N LYS A 34 -11.53 -11.13 -9.83
CA LYS A 34 -12.59 -11.04 -10.85
C LYS A 34 -12.88 -9.58 -11.22
N ASP A 35 -13.07 -8.71 -10.23
CA ASP A 35 -13.32 -7.28 -10.44
C ASP A 35 -12.16 -6.63 -11.21
N ARG A 36 -10.91 -6.98 -10.86
CA ARG A 36 -9.71 -6.51 -11.60
C ARG A 36 -9.70 -6.96 -13.06
N TYR A 37 -10.12 -8.19 -13.33
CA TYR A 37 -10.21 -8.70 -14.70
C TYR A 37 -11.30 -8.00 -15.50
N GLU A 38 -12.46 -7.74 -14.91
CA GLU A 38 -13.54 -6.99 -15.56
C GLU A 38 -13.11 -5.57 -15.90
N ILE A 39 -12.41 -4.89 -14.97
CA ILE A 39 -11.81 -3.57 -15.22
C ILE A 39 -10.79 -3.65 -16.36
N TYR A 40 -9.89 -4.62 -16.35
CA TYR A 40 -8.91 -4.81 -17.43
C TYR A 40 -9.58 -4.99 -18.78
N LYS A 41 -10.59 -5.86 -18.87
CA LYS A 41 -11.31 -6.13 -20.11
C LYS A 41 -11.95 -4.85 -20.66
N ARG A 42 -12.64 -4.09 -19.80
CA ARG A 42 -13.26 -2.81 -20.20
C ARG A 42 -12.23 -1.78 -20.61
N LEU A 43 -11.13 -1.67 -19.86
CA LEU A 43 -10.03 -0.76 -20.18
C LEU A 43 -9.42 -1.08 -21.54
N LYS A 44 -9.24 -2.37 -21.85
CA LYS A 44 -8.72 -2.84 -23.13
C LYS A 44 -9.65 -2.46 -24.29
N GLU A 45 -10.95 -2.70 -24.17
CA GLU A 45 -11.94 -2.30 -25.18
C GLU A 45 -11.90 -0.79 -25.46
N LEU A 46 -11.81 0.04 -24.41
CA LEU A 46 -11.78 1.50 -24.55
C LEU A 46 -10.48 2.02 -25.18
N VAL A 47 -9.35 1.40 -24.86
CA VAL A 47 -8.03 1.74 -25.43
C VAL A 47 -7.94 1.29 -26.88
N ASP A 48 -8.46 0.11 -27.22
CA ASP A 48 -8.47 -0.42 -28.59
C ASP A 48 -9.41 0.39 -29.52
N ASP A 49 -10.53 0.93 -29.00
CA ASP A 49 -11.44 1.82 -29.74
C ASP A 49 -10.82 3.21 -29.98
N SER A 50 -10.52 3.95 -28.90
CA SER A 50 -9.83 5.25 -28.98
C SER A 50 -9.47 5.76 -27.60
N LEU A 51 -8.17 5.78 -27.28
CA LEU A 51 -7.67 6.28 -26.00
C LEU A 51 -8.02 7.75 -25.76
N THR A 52 -7.98 8.60 -26.78
CA THR A 52 -8.25 10.05 -26.65
C THR A 52 -9.72 10.35 -26.44
N LYS A 53 -10.61 9.66 -27.17
CA LYS A 53 -12.06 9.83 -27.05
C LYS A 53 -12.60 9.32 -25.72
N ASN A 54 -12.07 8.19 -25.26
CA ASN A 54 -12.53 7.49 -24.06
C ASN A 54 -11.69 7.83 -22.81
N TYR A 55 -10.78 8.81 -22.89
CA TYR A 55 -9.84 9.17 -21.84
C TYR A 55 -10.49 9.43 -20.46
N PRO A 56 -11.64 10.13 -20.35
CA PRO A 56 -12.30 10.32 -19.06
C PRO A 56 -12.75 9.01 -18.40
N GLU A 57 -13.34 8.08 -19.16
CA GLU A 57 -13.78 6.78 -18.64
C GLU A 57 -12.58 5.91 -18.23
N ILE A 58 -11.53 5.93 -19.04
CA ILE A 58 -10.25 5.26 -18.75
C ILE A 58 -9.66 5.74 -17.42
N LEU A 59 -9.64 7.05 -17.18
CA LEU A 59 -9.12 7.61 -15.92
C LEU A 59 -9.93 7.17 -14.70
N VAL A 60 -11.25 7.10 -14.81
CA VAL A 60 -12.12 6.60 -13.73
C VAL A 60 -11.80 5.14 -13.43
N LEU A 61 -11.71 4.30 -14.45
CA LEU A 61 -11.39 2.88 -14.29
C LEU A 61 -10.01 2.66 -13.66
N ILE A 62 -9.01 3.43 -14.06
CA ILE A 62 -7.66 3.38 -13.49
C ILE A 62 -7.65 3.82 -12.03
N SER A 63 -8.46 4.81 -11.66
CA SER A 63 -8.55 5.30 -10.28
C SER A 63 -9.03 4.22 -9.30
N CYS A 64 -9.80 3.25 -9.77
CA CYS A 64 -10.20 2.07 -8.99
C CYS A 64 -9.02 1.11 -8.70
N MET A 65 -7.94 1.22 -9.48
CA MET A 65 -6.80 0.29 -9.45
C MET A 65 -5.55 0.92 -8.83
N THR A 66 -5.35 2.21 -9.04
CA THR A 66 -4.19 2.96 -8.57
C THR A 66 -4.58 4.39 -8.25
N SER A 67 -4.05 4.94 -7.16
CA SER A 67 -4.19 6.35 -6.82
C SER A 67 -3.32 7.26 -7.69
N ARG A 68 -2.40 6.68 -8.45
CA ARG A 68 -1.46 7.41 -9.31
C ARG A 68 -2.13 7.81 -10.62
N LYS A 69 -1.89 9.05 -11.05
CA LYS A 69 -2.13 9.50 -12.43
C LYS A 69 -1.10 8.86 -13.38
N LEU A 70 -1.57 8.03 -14.30
CA LEU A 70 -0.77 7.44 -15.37
C LEU A 70 -0.85 8.33 -16.62
N SER A 71 0.25 8.42 -17.38
CA SER A 71 0.23 9.06 -18.69
C SER A 71 -0.51 8.19 -19.72
N PRO A 72 -1.05 8.77 -20.81
CA PRO A 72 -1.63 8.01 -21.93
C PRO A 72 -0.75 6.83 -22.41
N SER A 73 0.57 7.06 -22.53
CA SER A 73 1.53 6.05 -22.96
C SER A 73 1.72 4.93 -21.92
N GLU A 74 1.73 5.26 -20.63
CA GLU A 74 1.79 4.26 -19.56
C GLU A 74 0.53 3.40 -19.56
N ILE A 75 -0.64 4.02 -19.74
CA ILE A 75 -1.93 3.31 -19.79
C ILE A 75 -1.93 2.31 -20.95
N GLU A 76 -1.54 2.78 -22.13
CA GLU A 76 -1.46 1.95 -23.32
C GLU A 76 -0.49 0.78 -23.11
N TRP A 77 0.67 1.03 -22.51
CA TRP A 77 1.64 -0.02 -22.20
C TRP A 77 1.09 -1.04 -21.20
N PHE A 78 0.44 -0.62 -20.12
CA PHE A 78 -0.16 -1.52 -19.11
C PHE A 78 -1.27 -2.41 -19.68
N VAL A 79 -1.98 -1.93 -20.70
CA VAL A 79 -3.06 -2.67 -21.37
C VAL A 79 -2.52 -3.61 -22.44
N LYS A 80 -1.56 -3.15 -23.25
CA LYS A 80 -1.04 -3.91 -24.39
C LYS A 80 -0.04 -4.97 -23.99
N GLN A 81 0.76 -4.74 -22.95
CA GLN A 81 1.80 -5.68 -22.56
C GLN A 81 1.25 -6.84 -21.71
N PRO A 82 1.49 -8.10 -22.12
CA PRO A 82 1.07 -9.27 -21.35
C PRO A 82 1.63 -9.23 -19.93
N GLY A 83 0.76 -9.39 -18.93
CA GLY A 83 1.17 -9.43 -17.52
C GLY A 83 1.44 -8.08 -16.87
N ALA A 84 1.57 -7.00 -17.64
CA ALA A 84 1.84 -5.67 -17.12
C ALA A 84 0.77 -5.22 -16.12
N PHE A 85 -0.49 -5.47 -16.46
CA PHE A 85 -1.65 -5.05 -15.68
C PHE A 85 -1.66 -5.64 -14.25
N HIS A 86 -1.00 -6.78 -14.02
CA HIS A 86 -0.84 -7.34 -12.68
C HIS A 86 -0.11 -6.37 -11.74
N TYR A 87 0.87 -5.64 -12.28
CA TYR A 87 1.76 -4.75 -11.54
C TYR A 87 1.23 -3.32 -11.41
N ILE A 88 0.09 -2.97 -12.01
CA ILE A 88 -0.43 -1.59 -12.03
C ILE A 88 -0.67 -1.02 -10.63
N GLY A 89 -1.12 -1.86 -9.69
CA GLY A 89 -1.35 -1.47 -8.29
C GLY A 89 -0.05 -1.24 -7.53
N ASP A 90 0.92 -2.14 -7.69
CA ASP A 90 2.23 -2.04 -7.04
C ASP A 90 3.04 -0.85 -7.62
N TYR A 91 2.92 -0.62 -8.93
CA TYR A 91 3.42 0.57 -9.61
C TYR A 91 2.69 1.85 -9.17
N GLY A 92 1.43 1.76 -8.75
CA GLY A 92 0.72 2.85 -8.08
C GLY A 92 1.32 3.24 -6.74
N VAL A 93 1.72 2.24 -5.95
CA VAL A 93 2.27 2.43 -4.59
C VAL A 93 3.70 2.97 -4.62
N GLY A 94 4.58 2.41 -5.46
CA GLY A 94 6.00 2.79 -5.50
C GLY A 94 6.41 3.62 -6.72
N GLY A 95 5.63 3.54 -7.80
CA GLY A 95 6.14 3.74 -9.15
C GLY A 95 6.20 5.17 -9.67
N CYS A 96 5.75 6.18 -8.92
CA CYS A 96 5.96 7.59 -9.31
C CYS A 96 7.14 8.24 -8.57
N LYS A 97 7.40 7.80 -7.33
CA LYS A 97 8.49 8.34 -6.52
C LYS A 97 9.82 7.66 -6.83
N TYR A 98 9.77 6.35 -7.06
CA TYR A 98 10.95 5.50 -7.11
C TYR A 98 11.13 4.78 -8.43
N LEU A 99 10.08 4.63 -9.24
CA LEU A 99 10.19 4.01 -10.56
C LEU A 99 9.85 4.97 -11.70
N ARG A 100 10.27 4.57 -12.89
CA ARG A 100 9.82 5.04 -14.19
C ARG A 100 9.58 3.81 -15.05
N LEU A 101 8.65 3.95 -15.98
CA LEU A 101 8.40 2.92 -16.98
C LEU A 101 9.37 3.12 -18.15
N ASP A 102 10.12 2.07 -18.49
CA ASP A 102 10.86 1.99 -19.75
C ASP A 102 10.01 1.24 -20.76
N ILE A 103 9.32 2.02 -21.60
CA ILE A 103 8.38 1.52 -22.60
C ILE A 103 9.12 0.72 -23.67
N ASP A 104 10.34 1.14 -24.04
CA ASP A 104 11.11 0.54 -25.11
C ASP A 104 11.66 -0.84 -24.70
N ASN A 105 12.08 -0.98 -23.45
CA ASN A 105 12.64 -2.23 -22.93
C ASN A 105 11.65 -3.10 -22.16
N ASN A 106 10.37 -2.70 -22.04
CA ASN A 106 9.33 -3.39 -21.27
C ASN A 106 9.73 -3.69 -19.81
N LYS A 107 10.35 -2.72 -19.14
CA LYS A 107 10.86 -2.86 -17.77
C LYS A 107 10.45 -1.69 -16.88
N PHE A 108 10.45 -1.93 -15.58
CA PHE A 108 10.44 -0.87 -14.59
C PHE A 108 11.87 -0.50 -14.25
N LEU A 109 12.18 0.80 -14.27
CA LEU A 109 13.50 1.31 -13.91
C LEU A 109 13.41 2.19 -12.68
N PHE A 110 14.45 2.17 -11.86
CA PHE A 110 14.58 3.14 -10.79
C PHE A 110 14.73 4.58 -11.30
N THR A 111 14.17 5.52 -10.55
CA THR A 111 14.50 6.94 -10.70
C THR A 111 15.90 7.22 -10.18
N ASP A 112 16.51 8.32 -10.61
CA ASP A 112 17.82 8.79 -10.15
C ASP A 112 17.91 8.98 -8.62
N LYS A 113 16.75 9.10 -7.95
CA LYS A 113 16.63 9.22 -6.49
C LYS A 113 16.99 7.92 -5.76
N VAL A 114 16.86 6.77 -6.40
CA VAL A 114 16.96 5.44 -5.77
C VAL A 114 17.68 4.41 -6.65
N ASP A 115 18.41 4.86 -7.66
CA ASP A 115 19.18 4.02 -8.59
C ASP A 115 20.21 3.11 -7.89
N SER A 116 20.72 3.54 -6.74
CA SER A 116 21.82 2.91 -6.03
C SER A 116 21.48 2.64 -4.57
N LEU A 117 22.11 1.60 -3.99
CA LEU A 117 21.90 1.21 -2.60
C LEU A 117 22.12 2.36 -1.62
N LYS A 118 23.17 3.18 -1.84
CA LYS A 118 23.46 4.35 -1.01
C LYS A 118 22.31 5.37 -1.02
N LYS A 119 21.76 5.67 -2.20
CA LYS A 119 20.64 6.60 -2.32
C LYS A 119 19.35 6.06 -1.72
N ARG A 120 19.09 4.75 -1.83
CA ARG A 120 17.95 4.09 -1.16
C ARG A 120 18.03 4.16 0.36
N ILE A 121 19.20 3.88 0.91
CA ILE A 121 19.46 4.01 2.34
C ILE A 121 19.26 5.46 2.78
N ALA A 122 19.78 6.43 2.01
CA ALA A 122 19.57 7.84 2.29
C ALA A 122 18.09 8.24 2.27
N GLU A 123 17.29 7.75 1.31
CA GLU A 123 15.84 8.00 1.28
C GLU A 123 15.12 7.41 2.51
N ARG A 124 15.48 6.20 2.93
CA ARG A 124 14.94 5.61 4.17
C ARG A 124 15.28 6.46 5.40
N PHE A 125 16.52 6.92 5.52
CA PHE A 125 16.93 7.80 6.63
C PHE A 125 16.26 9.17 6.59
N LYS A 126 16.02 9.75 5.41
CA LYS A 126 15.27 11.02 5.31
C LYS A 126 13.86 10.88 5.87
N VAL A 127 13.14 9.82 5.47
CA VAL A 127 11.79 9.56 5.96
C VAL A 127 11.80 9.26 7.45
N PHE A 128 12.69 8.36 7.89
CA PHE A 128 12.81 8.02 9.31
C PHE A 128 13.15 9.25 10.15
N GLY A 129 14.13 10.05 9.73
CA GLY A 129 14.54 11.28 10.41
C GLY A 129 13.42 12.30 10.50
N PHE A 130 12.64 12.49 9.44
CA PHE A 130 11.49 13.39 9.45
C PHE A 130 10.39 12.91 10.40
N VAL A 131 10.01 11.63 10.33
CA VAL A 131 8.99 11.06 11.23
C VAL A 131 9.46 11.10 12.68
N PHE A 132 10.72 10.76 12.93
CA PHE A 132 11.32 10.81 14.25
C PHE A 132 11.36 12.24 14.81
N PHE A 133 11.72 13.22 13.99
CA PHE A 133 11.72 14.63 14.40
C PHE A 133 10.34 15.11 14.83
N ILE A 134 9.30 14.81 14.05
CA ILE A 134 7.90 15.13 14.40
C ILE A 134 7.49 14.40 15.68
N LEU A 135 7.84 13.12 15.80
CA LEU A 135 7.53 12.32 16.99
C LEU A 135 8.15 12.94 18.24
N CYS A 136 9.41 13.36 18.19
CA CYS A 136 10.08 14.04 19.31
C CYS A 136 9.36 15.34 19.70
N ILE A 137 8.95 16.16 18.73
CA ILE A 137 8.20 17.40 19.00
C ILE A 137 6.88 17.09 19.69
N LEU A 138 6.11 16.13 19.17
CA LEU A 138 4.80 15.77 19.72
C LEU A 138 4.92 15.20 21.14
N LEU A 139 5.91 14.31 21.37
CA LEU A 139 6.15 13.75 22.70
C LEU A 139 6.64 14.80 23.69
N LEU A 140 7.47 15.76 23.25
CA LEU A 140 7.91 16.87 24.10
C LEU A 140 6.74 17.76 24.51
N LEU A 141 5.86 18.13 23.57
CA LEU A 141 4.64 18.88 23.88
C LEU A 141 3.75 18.13 24.87
N LEU A 142 3.57 16.83 24.66
CA LEU A 142 2.77 15.99 25.53
C LEU A 142 3.38 15.85 26.93
N SER A 143 4.71 15.78 27.02
CA SER A 143 5.45 15.75 28.28
C SER A 143 5.28 17.05 29.07
N VAL A 144 5.31 18.20 28.41
CA VAL A 144 5.07 19.51 29.06
C VAL A 144 3.63 19.57 29.60
N LEU A 145 2.65 19.13 28.82
CA LEU A 145 1.24 19.07 29.27
C LEU A 145 1.07 18.15 30.48
N LEU A 146 1.73 16.98 30.46
CA LEU A 146 1.76 16.04 31.58
C LEU A 146 2.31 16.67 32.86
N THR A 147 3.39 17.45 32.78
CA THR A 147 3.99 18.12 33.94
C THR A 147 3.11 19.20 34.56
N ILE A 148 2.25 19.85 33.75
CA ILE A 148 1.34 20.90 34.22
C ILE A 148 0.03 20.28 34.78
N SER A 149 -0.35 19.08 34.31
CA SER A 149 -1.56 18.40 34.77
C SER A 149 -1.41 17.75 36.15
N SER A 150 -2.21 18.18 37.12
CA SER A 150 -2.28 17.59 38.46
C SER A 150 -3.25 16.41 38.56
N ASP A 151 -4.27 16.36 37.69
CA ASP A 151 -5.31 15.33 37.69
C ASP A 151 -4.80 13.98 37.15
N SER A 152 -4.93 12.92 37.95
CA SER A 152 -4.57 11.54 37.59
C SER A 152 -5.34 11.01 36.38
N SER A 153 -6.57 11.46 36.17
CA SER A 153 -7.45 11.02 35.08
C SER A 153 -6.94 11.53 33.73
N LEU A 154 -6.44 12.77 33.69
CA LEU A 154 -5.84 13.37 32.49
C LEU A 154 -4.50 12.70 32.13
N LYS A 155 -3.72 12.27 33.13
CA LYS A 155 -2.45 11.54 32.89
C LYS A 155 -2.67 10.24 32.10
N MET A 156 -3.71 9.48 32.40
CA MET A 156 -4.04 8.27 31.64
C MET A 156 -4.39 8.57 30.17
N VAL A 157 -5.12 9.66 29.90
CA VAL A 157 -5.45 10.10 28.54
C VAL A 157 -4.18 10.45 27.75
N TYR A 158 -3.23 11.17 28.38
CA TYR A 158 -1.97 11.50 27.73
C TYR A 158 -1.10 10.26 27.44
N TYR A 159 -1.03 9.29 28.35
CA TYR A 159 -0.33 8.03 28.05
C TYR A 159 -0.94 7.30 26.86
N PHE A 160 -2.27 7.21 26.80
CA PHE A 160 -2.95 6.60 25.67
C PHE A 160 -2.69 7.36 24.34
N ALA A 161 -2.74 8.68 24.37
CA ALA A 161 -2.41 9.52 23.21
C ALA A 161 -0.95 9.32 22.75
N SER A 162 0.01 9.21 23.68
CA SER A 162 1.42 8.96 23.35
C SER A 162 1.62 7.63 22.62
N LEU A 163 0.92 6.58 23.08
CA LEU A 163 0.96 5.25 22.48
C LEU A 163 0.37 5.27 21.07
N LEU A 164 -0.76 5.96 20.86
CA LEU A 164 -1.33 6.12 19.52
C LEU A 164 -0.37 6.85 18.58
N ILE A 165 0.26 7.93 19.02
CA ILE A 165 1.23 8.69 18.20
C ILE A 165 2.41 7.79 17.78
N ILE A 166 2.93 6.97 18.70
CA ILE A 166 4.00 6.02 18.39
C ILE A 166 3.53 5.00 17.35
N ILE A 167 2.33 4.43 17.51
CA ILE A 167 1.76 3.48 16.54
C ILE A 167 1.62 4.13 15.16
N PHE A 168 1.08 5.34 15.08
CA PHE A 168 0.96 6.07 13.82
C PHE A 168 2.32 6.34 13.17
N ALA A 169 3.33 6.71 13.96
CA ALA A 169 4.70 6.91 13.47
C ALA A 169 5.29 5.61 12.89
N LEU A 170 5.11 4.47 13.58
CA LEU A 170 5.55 3.16 13.09
C LEU A 170 4.85 2.77 11.78
N ILE A 171 3.53 3.01 11.67
CA ILE A 171 2.77 2.76 10.45
C ILE A 171 3.29 3.64 9.30
N ALA A 172 3.58 4.92 9.55
CA ALA A 172 4.10 5.84 8.55
C ALA A 172 5.48 5.40 8.02
N VAL A 173 6.38 4.95 8.91
CA VAL A 173 7.68 4.40 8.52
C VAL A 173 7.52 3.10 7.73
N ALA A 174 6.70 2.16 8.23
CA ALA A 174 6.48 0.87 7.59
C ALA A 174 5.86 1.01 6.19
N SER A 175 4.85 1.87 6.02
CA SER A 175 4.23 2.15 4.72
C SER A 175 5.22 2.77 3.74
N SER A 176 6.08 3.68 4.21
CA SER A 176 7.13 4.28 3.40
C SER A 176 8.18 3.28 2.95
N PHE A 177 8.60 2.36 3.84
CA PHE A 177 9.55 1.31 3.48
C PHE A 177 8.92 0.33 2.48
N ARG A 178 7.67 -0.08 2.71
CA ARG A 178 6.92 -0.93 1.79
C ARG A 178 6.87 -0.35 0.38
N SER A 179 6.71 0.97 0.23
CA SER A 179 6.68 1.60 -1.09
C SER A 179 8.02 1.50 -1.84
N LEU A 180 9.14 1.54 -1.12
CA LEU A 180 10.48 1.37 -1.69
C LEU A 180 10.80 -0.10 -1.97
N ASP A 181 10.37 -1.00 -1.09
CA ASP A 181 10.54 -2.45 -1.27
C ASP A 181 9.75 -2.94 -2.48
N LYS A 182 8.52 -2.44 -2.66
CA LYS A 182 7.72 -2.69 -3.86
C LYS A 182 8.36 -2.14 -5.13
N ALA A 183 9.01 -0.98 -5.04
CA ALA A 183 9.77 -0.47 -6.17
C ALA A 183 10.95 -1.40 -6.52
N TRP A 184 11.60 -1.98 -5.51
CA TRP A 184 12.66 -2.95 -5.71
C TRP A 184 12.20 -4.25 -6.35
N GLU A 185 11.10 -4.84 -5.85
CA GLU A 185 10.51 -6.03 -6.47
C GLU A 185 10.19 -5.80 -7.95
N LEU A 186 9.63 -4.64 -8.31
CA LEU A 186 9.25 -4.33 -9.68
C LEU A 186 10.43 -4.07 -10.61
N ASN A 187 11.53 -3.50 -10.13
CA ASN A 187 12.70 -3.22 -10.96
C ASN A 187 13.34 -4.50 -11.54
N ASP A 188 13.19 -5.63 -10.85
CA ASP A 188 13.72 -6.92 -11.28
C ASP A 188 12.77 -7.65 -12.25
N VAL A 189 11.57 -7.11 -12.50
CA VAL A 189 10.56 -7.71 -13.38
C VAL A 189 10.73 -7.22 -14.82
N THR A 190 10.98 -8.16 -15.73
CA THR A 190 10.73 -8.01 -17.17
C THR A 190 9.30 -8.41 -17.51
N VAL A 191 8.55 -7.47 -18.09
CA VAL A 191 7.17 -7.71 -18.49
C VAL A 191 7.12 -8.24 -19.92
N GLY A 192 6.24 -9.20 -20.19
CA GLY A 192 6.09 -9.83 -21.50
C GLY A 192 6.95 -11.08 -21.74
N ASN A 193 7.91 -11.41 -20.86
CA ASN A 193 8.65 -12.67 -20.92
C ASN A 193 7.88 -13.78 -20.19
N TYR A 194 6.87 -14.34 -20.86
CA TYR A 194 6.35 -15.66 -20.50
C TYR A 194 7.14 -16.68 -21.32
N SER A 195 8.30 -17.10 -20.81
CA SER A 195 9.02 -18.28 -21.28
C SER A 195 8.34 -19.55 -20.77
#